data_AF-A0A6A9JKN7-F1
#
_entry.id   AF-A0A6A9JKN7-F1
#
_cell.length_a   1.000
_cell.length_b   1.000
_cell.length_c   1.000
_cell.angle_alpha   90.00
_cell.angle_beta   90.00
_cell.angle_gamma   90.00
#
_symmetry.space_group_name_H-M   'P 1'
#
loop_
_entity.id
_entity.type
_entity.pdbx_description
1 polymer ?
#
loop_
_entity_poly.entity_id
_entity_poly.type
_entity_poly.pdbx_seq_one_letter_code
_entity_poly.pdbx_strand_id
1 'polypeptide(L)'
;MSAFIQLSPILERADDQLFFLCPGCQMLHGVNVNRGKPGPAWDWNGDVNQLTFSPSILVTFNWGVQREERRCHSFVTDGRIEFLGDCTHALAGQTVDLPEIGDY
;
A
#
# COMPACT_ATOMS: atom_id res chain seq x y z
N MET A 1 -5.15 0.74 19.22
CA MET A 1 -4.92 0.08 17.92
C MET A 1 -5.61 -1.24 17.99
N SER A 2 -6.53 -1.50 17.06
CA SER A 2 -7.16 -2.82 16.94
C SER A 2 -6.15 -3.83 16.40
N ALA A 3 -6.39 -5.12 16.63
CA ALA A 3 -5.59 -6.17 16.01
C ALA A 3 -5.77 -6.15 14.48
N PHE A 4 -4.73 -6.58 13.76
CA PHE A 4 -4.83 -6.84 12.32
C PHE A 4 -5.72 -8.07 12.08
N ILE A 5 -6.65 -7.93 11.14
CA ILE A 5 -7.54 -8.99 10.68
C ILE A 5 -7.21 -9.26 9.22
N GLN A 6 -6.74 -10.47 8.92
CA GLN A 6 -6.48 -10.88 7.55
C GLN A 6 -7.80 -11.09 6.80
N LEU A 7 -7.98 -10.37 5.68
CA LEU A 7 -9.16 -10.45 4.83
C LEU A 7 -8.95 -11.38 3.63
N SER A 8 -7.71 -11.49 3.15
CA SER A 8 -7.26 -12.37 2.07
C SER A 8 -5.76 -12.64 2.19
N PRO A 9 -5.15 -13.47 1.32
CA PRO A 9 -3.69 -13.63 1.31
C PRO A 9 -2.92 -12.32 1.08
N ILE A 10 -3.52 -11.33 0.40
CA ILE A 10 -2.83 -10.07 0.02
C ILE A 10 -3.33 -8.83 0.78
N LEU A 11 -4.34 -8.98 1.66
CA LEU A 11 -4.99 -7.84 2.33
C LEU A 11 -5.30 -8.11 3.81
N GLU A 12 -4.91 -7.15 4.63
CA GLU A 12 -5.25 -7.05 6.04
C GLU A 12 -6.05 -5.78 6.35
N ARG A 13 -6.77 -5.79 7.47
CA ARG A 13 -7.46 -4.61 8.01
C ARG A 13 -7.09 -4.38 9.47
N ALA A 14 -6.82 -3.14 9.82
CA ALA A 14 -6.78 -2.70 11.20
C ALA A 14 -7.47 -1.34 11.31
N ASP A 15 -8.40 -1.21 12.28
CA ASP A 15 -9.25 -0.04 12.42
C ASP A 15 -9.98 0.30 11.08
N ASP A 16 -9.72 1.49 10.53
CA ASP A 16 -10.31 1.99 9.27
C ASP A 16 -9.35 1.97 8.08
N GLN A 17 -8.22 1.28 8.24
CA GLN A 17 -7.21 1.17 7.21
C GLN A 17 -7.12 -0.25 6.66
N LEU A 18 -6.88 -0.33 5.36
CA LEU A 18 -6.54 -1.54 4.64
C LEU A 18 -5.04 -1.58 4.40
N PHE A 19 -4.43 -2.74 4.58
CA PHE A 19 -2.99 -2.94 4.50
C PHE A 19 -2.67 -4.00 3.46
N PHE A 20 -1.73 -3.69 2.58
CA PHE A 20 -1.13 -4.64 1.63
C PHE A 20 0.39 -4.56 1.72
N LEU A 21 1.08 -5.65 1.38
CA LEU A 21 2.54 -5.68 1.35
C LEU A 21 3.05 -5.00 0.07
N CYS A 22 3.86 -3.95 0.23
CA CYS A 22 4.55 -3.30 -0.88
C CYS A 22 5.87 -4.03 -1.17
N PRO A 23 6.05 -4.70 -2.34
CA PRO A 23 7.30 -5.40 -2.65
C PRO A 23 8.48 -4.44 -2.90
N GLY A 24 8.22 -3.18 -3.24
CA GLY A 24 9.26 -2.17 -3.42
C GLY A 24 9.85 -1.66 -2.11
N CYS A 25 9.01 -1.45 -1.10
CA CYS A 25 9.42 -0.99 0.23
C CYS A 25 9.65 -2.12 1.23
N GLN A 26 9.21 -3.35 0.90
CA GLN A 26 9.24 -4.52 1.78
C GLN A 26 8.55 -4.27 3.14
N MET A 27 7.43 -3.56 3.12
CA MET A 27 6.64 -3.23 4.30
C MET A 27 5.16 -3.07 3.94
N LEU A 28 4.29 -3.16 4.95
CA LEU A 28 2.87 -2.91 4.79
C LEU A 28 2.61 -1.43 4.51
N HIS A 29 1.83 -1.16 3.46
CA HIS A 29 1.28 0.15 3.16
C HIS A 29 -0.17 0.21 3.65
N GLY A 30 -0.46 1.18 4.51
CA GLY A 30 -1.82 1.44 5.00
C GLY A 30 -2.57 2.44 4.15
N VAL A 31 -3.78 2.09 3.73
CA VAL A 31 -4.68 2.93 2.91
C VAL A 31 -5.93 3.23 3.73
N ASN A 32 -6.19 4.50 3.99
CA ASN A 32 -7.45 4.93 4.62
C ASN A 32 -8.58 4.91 3.60
N VAL A 33 -9.62 4.13 3.88
CA VAL A 33 -10.85 4.09 3.05
C VAL A 33 -12.06 4.71 3.75
N ASN A 34 -11.87 5.24 4.97
CA ASN A 34 -12.92 5.94 5.70
C ASN A 34 -12.92 7.44 5.35
N ARG A 35 -13.86 7.84 4.49
CA ARG A 35 -14.10 9.23 4.07
C ARG A 35 -14.68 10.13 5.18
N GLY A 36 -15.14 9.55 6.28
CA GLY A 36 -15.68 10.29 7.43
C GLY A 36 -14.62 10.79 8.42
N LYS A 37 -13.36 10.38 8.25
CA LYS A 37 -12.24 10.81 9.10
C LYS A 37 -11.44 11.95 8.45
N PRO A 38 -10.86 12.88 9.24
CA PRO A 38 -9.95 13.88 8.71
C PRO A 38 -8.73 13.23 8.02
N GLY A 39 -8.30 13.82 6.90
CA GLY A 39 -7.13 13.40 6.14
C GLY A 39 -7.47 12.77 4.79
N PRO A 40 -6.44 12.34 4.03
CA PRO A 40 -6.64 11.66 2.75
C PRO A 40 -7.42 10.36 2.91
N ALA A 41 -8.33 10.09 1.98
CA ALA A 41 -9.10 8.85 1.89
C ALA A 41 -9.19 8.41 0.42
N TRP A 42 -9.05 7.11 0.20
CA TRP A 42 -9.09 6.47 -1.11
C TRP A 42 -10.40 5.72 -1.30
N ASP A 43 -10.84 5.66 -2.55
CA ASP A 43 -11.86 4.70 -2.97
C ASP A 43 -11.24 3.30 -3.04
N TRP A 44 -12.04 2.30 -2.69
CA TRP A 44 -11.72 0.89 -2.80
C TRP A 44 -12.88 0.17 -3.49
N ASN A 45 -12.57 -0.75 -4.40
CA ASN A 45 -13.58 -1.51 -5.14
C ASN A 45 -14.35 -2.54 -4.29
N GLY A 46 -13.89 -2.82 -3.06
CA GLY A 46 -14.52 -3.80 -2.17
C GLY A 46 -14.06 -5.25 -2.40
N ASP A 47 -13.20 -5.50 -3.38
CA ASP A 47 -12.64 -6.82 -3.64
C ASP A 47 -11.37 -7.01 -2.80
N VAL A 48 -11.30 -8.13 -2.07
CA VAL A 48 -10.16 -8.48 -1.19
C VAL A 48 -9.07 -9.26 -1.93
N ASN A 49 -9.36 -9.83 -3.09
CA ASN A 49 -8.42 -10.63 -3.90
C ASN A 49 -7.92 -9.87 -5.14
N GLN A 50 -8.71 -8.91 -5.64
CA GLN A 50 -8.33 -8.05 -6.77
C GLN A 50 -8.36 -6.59 -6.33
N LEU A 51 -7.37 -6.21 -5.53
CA LEU A 51 -7.33 -4.88 -4.92
C LEU A 51 -7.28 -3.79 -6.00
N THR A 52 -8.17 -2.81 -5.86
CA THR A 52 -8.09 -1.56 -6.61
C THR A 52 -8.34 -0.39 -5.67
N PHE A 53 -7.41 0.57 -5.67
CA PHE A 53 -7.52 1.82 -4.93
C PHE A 53 -7.47 3.01 -5.89
N SER A 54 -8.21 4.08 -5.57
CA SER A 54 -8.18 5.32 -6.35
C SER A 54 -8.23 6.55 -5.42
N PRO A 55 -7.44 7.60 -5.67
CA PRO A 55 -6.44 7.77 -6.75
C PRO A 55 -5.13 7.01 -6.44
N SER A 56 -3.99 7.44 -7.02
CA SER A 56 -2.68 6.89 -6.65
C SER A 56 -2.40 7.03 -5.15
N ILE A 57 -1.59 6.11 -4.63
CA ILE A 57 -1.16 6.07 -3.24
C ILE A 57 0.25 6.63 -3.16
N LEU A 58 0.43 7.67 -2.34
CA LEU A 58 1.74 8.25 -2.04
C LEU A 58 2.12 7.93 -0.59
N VAL A 59 3.23 7.22 -0.42
CA VAL A 59 3.84 6.90 0.87
C VAL A 59 5.22 7.54 0.94
N THR A 60 5.44 8.34 1.98
CA THR A 60 6.73 8.99 2.26
C THR A 60 7.15 8.71 3.69
N PHE A 61 8.40 8.31 3.91
CA PHE A 61 8.93 8.01 5.24
C PHE A 61 10.44 8.25 5.30
N ASN A 62 10.97 8.38 6.51
CA ASN A 62 12.42 8.48 6.73
C ASN A 62 12.99 7.10 7.04
N TRP A 63 14.07 6.71 6.38
CA TRP A 63 14.70 5.40 6.49
C TRP A 63 16.12 5.47 7.07
N GLY A 64 16.47 4.48 7.89
CA GLY A 64 17.79 4.32 8.49
C GLY A 64 18.15 5.38 9.53
N VAL A 65 19.37 5.27 10.08
CA VAL A 65 19.89 6.18 11.12
C VAL A 65 19.99 7.62 10.60
N GLN A 66 20.30 7.79 9.32
CA GLN A 66 20.48 9.09 8.68
C GLN A 66 19.15 9.75 8.27
N ARG A 67 18.01 9.05 8.46
CA ARG A 67 16.67 9.56 8.11
C ARG A 67 16.56 9.99 6.64
N GLU A 68 17.03 9.14 5.74
CA GLU A 68 16.89 9.37 4.30
C GLU A 68 15.41 9.41 3.92
N GLU A 69 14.98 10.44 3.20
CA GLU A 69 13.60 10.50 2.69
C GLU A 69 13.41 9.42 1.61
N ARG A 70 12.45 8.53 1.85
CA ARG A 70 11.98 7.53 0.91
C ARG A 70 10.59 7.89 0.45
N ARG A 71 10.37 7.67 -0.84
CA ARG A 71 9.09 7.83 -1.52
C ARG A 71 8.73 6.53 -2.23
N CYS A 72 7.46 6.14 -2.10
CA CYS A 72 6.78 5.17 -2.94
C CYS A 72 5.46 5.79 -3.42
N HIS A 73 5.29 5.86 -4.73
CA HIS A 73 4.12 6.42 -5.37
C HIS A 73 3.60 5.40 -6.37
N SER A 74 2.37 4.92 -6.18
CA SER A 74 1.89 3.75 -6.91
C SER A 74 0.40 3.78 -7.19
N PHE A 75 -0.02 3.14 -8.28
CA PHE A 75 -1.39 2.68 -8.47
C PHE A 75 -1.50 1.22 -8.05
N VAL A 76 -2.64 0.87 -7.46
CA VAL A 76 -3.01 -0.53 -7.20
C VAL A 76 -4.31 -0.80 -7.93
N THR A 77 -4.29 -1.75 -8.85
CA THR A 77 -5.42 -2.06 -9.73
C THR A 77 -5.39 -3.54 -10.10
N ASP A 78 -6.54 -4.21 -10.01
CA ASP A 78 -6.71 -5.63 -10.31
C ASP A 78 -5.66 -6.54 -9.67
N GLY A 79 -5.30 -6.28 -8.41
CA GLY A 79 -4.33 -7.08 -7.65
C GLY A 79 -2.87 -6.86 -8.04
N ARG A 80 -2.58 -5.89 -8.92
CA ARG A 80 -1.23 -5.49 -9.30
C ARG A 80 -0.88 -4.13 -8.74
N ILE A 81 0.42 -3.89 -8.53
CA ILE A 81 0.97 -2.60 -8.14
C ILE A 81 1.84 -2.05 -9.26
N GLU A 82 1.49 -0.85 -9.75
CA GLU A 82 2.26 -0.07 -10.69
C GLU A 82 2.98 1.05 -9.94
N PHE A 83 4.31 1.02 -9.96
CA PHE A 83 5.15 2.04 -9.34
C PHE A 83 5.47 3.17 -10.31
N LEU A 84 5.26 4.41 -9.89
CA LEU A 84 5.60 5.59 -10.67
C LEU A 84 7.11 5.89 -10.61
N GLY A 85 7.57 6.70 -11.56
CA GLY A 85 9.00 6.98 -11.76
C GLY A 85 9.66 7.77 -10.62
N ASP A 86 8.88 8.37 -9.72
CA ASP A 86 9.39 9.10 -8.56
C ASP A 86 9.57 8.23 -7.30
N CYS A 87 9.40 6.90 -7.41
CA CYS A 87 9.77 5.97 -6.36
C CYS A 87 11.30 5.95 -6.12
N THR A 88 11.70 5.84 -4.85
CA THR A 88 13.11 5.78 -4.42
C THR A 88 13.65 4.36 -4.22
N HIS A 89 12.85 3.35 -4.57
CA HIS A 89 13.21 1.92 -4.46
C HIS A 89 13.45 1.31 -5.85
N ALA A 90 14.04 0.12 -5.89
CA ALA A 90 14.47 -0.52 -7.14
C ALA A 90 13.35 -0.79 -8.15
N LEU A 91 12.11 -0.97 -7.67
CA LEU A 91 10.94 -1.21 -8.53
C LEU A 91 10.32 0.05 -9.16
N ALA A 92 10.96 1.23 -9.09
CA ALA A 92 10.46 2.44 -9.73
C ALA A 92 10.19 2.24 -11.23
N GLY A 93 9.01 2.67 -11.70
CA GLY A 93 8.59 2.51 -13.09
C GLY A 93 8.21 1.07 -13.50
N GLN A 94 8.05 0.15 -12.54
CA GLN A 94 7.69 -1.25 -12.81
C GLN A 94 6.29 -1.58 -12.31
N THR A 95 5.66 -2.58 -12.94
CA THR A 95 4.40 -3.16 -12.49
C THR A 95 4.63 -4.62 -12.12
N VAL A 96 4.19 -5.01 -10.93
CA VAL A 96 4.32 -6.39 -10.42
C VAL A 96 3.02 -6.84 -9.77
N ASP A 97 2.87 -8.14 -9.55
CA ASP A 97 1.78 -8.70 -8.75
C ASP A 97 1.95 -8.33 -7.27
N LEU A 98 0.85 -8.11 -6.56
CA LEU A 98 0.90 -7.95 -5.11
C LEU A 98 1.30 -9.28 -4.45
N PRO A 99 2.34 -9.29 -3.61
CA PRO A 99 2.75 -10.50 -2.88
C PRO A 99 1.75 -10.85 -1.77
N GLU A 100 1.81 -12.10 -1.30
CA GLU A 100 1.07 -12.49 -0.11
C GLU A 100 1.68 -11.84 1.14
N ILE A 101 0.83 -11.55 2.13
CA ILE A 101 1.28 -11.07 3.41
C ILE A 101 2.01 -12.20 4.11
N GLY A 102 3.31 -12.01 4.35
CA GLY A 102 4.19 -13.08 4.85
C GLY A 102 5.38 -13.36 3.94
N ASP A 103 5.31 -12.92 2.68
CA ASP A 103 6.40 -13.07 1.72
C ASP A 103 7.44 -11.95 1.92
N TYR A 104 8.32 -12.12 2.91
CA TYR A 104 9.45 -11.21 3.21
C TYR A 104 10.79 -11.71 2.66
#